data_AF-Q5W5L1-F1
#
_entry.id   AF-Q5W5L1-F1
#
_cell.length_a   1.000
_cell.length_b   1.000
_cell.length_c   1.000
_cell.angle_alpha   90.00
_cell.angle_beta   90.00
_cell.angle_gamma   90.00
#
_symmetry.space_group_name_H-M   'P 1'
#
loop_
_entity.id
_entity.type
_entity.pdbx_description
1 polymer ?
#
loop_
_entity_poly.entity_id
_entity_poly.type
_entity_poly.pdbx_seq_one_letter_code
_entity_poly.pdbx_strand_id
1 'polypeptide(L)'
;ELGVMNAERMNKDQAIMQQQKAEVDRFCRHNAQLSDSSVRDKAEKPEVTLSSVKQAEGNHPAVLMCSAYEFYPKKIKVSWLKDGKVVTSDVTSTMEMADGD
;
A
#
# COMPACT_ATOMS: atom_id res chain seq x y z
N GLU A 1 15.19 -30.69 10.92
CA GLU A 1 16.58 -30.85 11.43
C GLU A 1 17.56 -29.83 10.87
N LEU A 2 17.64 -29.62 9.55
CA LEU A 2 18.61 -28.68 8.94
C LEU A 2 18.63 -27.26 9.54
N GLY A 3 17.45 -26.68 9.82
CA GLY A 3 17.36 -25.35 10.44
C GLY A 3 17.99 -25.29 11.83
N VAL A 4 17.88 -26.37 12.62
CA VAL A 4 18.46 -26.46 13.97
C VAL A 4 19.99 -26.52 13.89
N MET A 5 20.53 -27.37 13.01
CA MET A 5 21.97 -27.46 12.79
C MET A 5 22.59 -26.14 12.31
N ASN A 6 21.90 -25.45 11.41
CA ASN A 6 22.33 -24.12 10.94
C ASN A 6 22.29 -23.08 12.06
N ALA A 7 21.24 -23.07 12.87
CA ALA A 7 21.11 -22.16 14.01
C ALA A 7 22.20 -22.40 15.05
N GLU A 8 22.47 -23.66 15.43
CA GLU A 8 23.54 -23.99 16.38
C GLU A 8 24.92 -23.56 15.87
N ARG A 9 25.19 -23.74 14.57
CA ARG A 9 26.44 -23.30 13.95
C ARG A 9 26.58 -21.78 13.97
N MET A 10 25.55 -21.05 13.52
CA MET A 10 25.59 -19.58 13.44
C MET A 10 25.60 -18.93 14.82
N ASN A 11 24.88 -19.49 15.80
CA ASN A 11 24.84 -18.95 17.16
C ASN A 11 26.18 -19.09 17.91
N LYS A 12 27.04 -20.04 17.52
CA LYS A 12 28.38 -20.23 18.11
C LYS A 12 29.43 -19.29 17.52
N ASP A 13 29.17 -18.68 16.37
CA ASP A 13 30.08 -17.74 15.74
C ASP A 13 29.85 -16.32 16.27
N GLN A 14 30.75 -15.86 17.14
CA GLN A 14 30.65 -14.53 17.74
C GLN A 14 30.79 -13.40 16.73
N ALA A 15 31.57 -13.57 15.66
CA ALA A 15 31.74 -12.53 14.66
C ALA A 15 30.44 -12.31 13.87
N ILE A 16 29.79 -13.40 13.45
CA ILE A 16 28.47 -13.36 12.80
C ILE A 16 27.45 -12.72 13.74
N MET A 17 27.41 -13.13 15.01
CA MET A 17 26.43 -12.59 15.97
C MET A 17 26.62 -11.09 16.24
N GLN A 18 27.86 -10.60 16.36
CA GLN A 18 28.13 -9.18 16.55
C GLN A 18 27.78 -8.37 15.30
N GLN A 19 28.12 -8.88 14.11
CA GLN A 19 27.74 -8.22 12.86
C GLN A 19 26.21 -8.10 12.73
N GLN A 20 25.47 -9.20 12.92
CA GLN A 20 24.01 -9.22 12.80
C GLN A 20 23.34 -8.22 13.76
N LYS A 21 23.85 -8.06 14.98
CA LYS A 21 23.36 -7.04 15.93
C LYS A 21 23.58 -5.62 15.43
N ALA A 22 24.71 -5.36 14.77
CA ALA A 22 25.05 -4.04 14.26
C ALA A 22 24.30 -3.67 12.96
N GLU A 23 23.75 -4.63 12.21
CA GLU A 23 23.07 -4.37 10.94
C GLU A 23 21.83 -3.46 11.08
N VAL A 24 21.15 -3.48 12.23
CA VAL A 24 19.98 -2.59 12.47
C VAL A 24 20.37 -1.11 12.33
N ASP A 25 21.51 -0.72 12.89
CA ASP A 25 21.94 0.69 12.84
C ASP A 25 22.79 0.97 11.60
N ARG A 26 23.72 0.08 11.26
CA ARG A 26 24.65 0.28 10.14
C ARG A 26 23.96 0.20 8.78
N PHE A 27 23.01 -0.73 8.60
CA PHE A 27 22.38 -0.99 7.32
C PHE A 27 20.94 -0.49 7.31
N CYS A 28 20.08 -0.99 8.20
CA CYS A 28 18.64 -0.69 8.14
C CYS A 28 18.37 0.79 8.41
N ARG A 29 18.81 1.33 9.55
CA ARG A 29 18.55 2.73 9.92
C ARG A 29 19.23 3.70 8.97
N HIS A 30 20.51 3.46 8.65
CA HIS A 30 21.26 4.30 7.73
C HIS A 30 20.58 4.39 6.35
N ASN A 31 20.26 3.25 5.73
CA ASN A 31 19.62 3.27 4.41
C ASN A 31 18.17 3.78 4.47
N ALA A 32 17.42 3.46 5.53
CA ALA A 32 16.07 4.01 5.71
C ALA A 32 16.10 5.54 5.77
N GLN A 33 17.05 6.14 6.48
CA GLN A 33 17.22 7.59 6.54
C GLN A 33 17.56 8.20 5.17
N LEU A 34 18.40 7.53 4.37
CA LEU A 34 18.74 7.98 3.02
C LEU A 34 17.54 7.93 2.05
N SER A 35 16.64 6.97 2.24
CA SER A 35 15.44 6.79 1.41
C SER A 35 14.18 7.42 2.02
N ASP A 36 14.27 8.07 3.19
CA ASP A 36 13.10 8.46 3.97
C ASP A 36 12.23 9.45 3.18
N SER A 37 12.83 10.49 2.60
CA SER A 37 12.08 11.49 1.84
C SER A 37 11.50 10.96 0.54
N SER A 38 12.16 10.00 -0.13
CA SER A 38 11.67 9.43 -1.39
C SER A 38 10.52 8.43 -1.19
N VAL A 39 10.30 7.96 0.05
CA VAL A 39 9.26 6.98 0.39
C VAL A 39 8.19 7.58 1.29
N ARG A 40 8.55 8.25 2.40
CA ARG A 40 7.59 8.75 3.38
C ARG A 40 6.99 10.09 3.02
N ASP A 41 7.81 10.97 2.45
CA ASP A 41 7.38 12.33 2.09
C ASP A 41 6.84 12.40 0.65
N LYS A 42 7.08 11.35 -0.15
CA LYS A 42 6.50 11.23 -1.49
C LYS A 42 4.98 11.23 -1.37
N ALA A 43 4.33 12.08 -2.15
CA ALA A 43 2.88 12.15 -2.22
C ALA A 43 2.47 12.52 -3.64
N GLU A 44 1.68 11.66 -4.26
CA GLU A 44 1.14 11.87 -5.60
C GLU A 44 -0.38 11.98 -5.52
N LYS A 45 -0.94 12.94 -6.24
CA LYS A 45 -2.38 13.20 -6.22
C LYS A 45 -3.10 12.18 -7.11
N PRO A 46 -4.26 11.64 -6.69
CA PRO A 46 -5.00 10.73 -7.53
C PRO A 46 -5.49 11.41 -8.81
N GLU A 47 -5.39 10.69 -9.92
CA GLU A 47 -6.18 10.97 -11.10
C GLU A 47 -7.55 10.31 -10.94
N VAL A 48 -8.61 11.12 -11.01
CA VAL A 48 -9.99 10.67 -10.73
C VAL A 48 -10.84 10.77 -11.98
N THR A 49 -11.44 9.65 -12.38
CA THR A 49 -12.40 9.57 -13.47
C THR A 49 -13.77 9.15 -12.95
N LEU A 50 -14.81 9.90 -13.33
CA LEU A 50 -16.20 9.56 -13.06
C LEU A 50 -16.88 9.09 -14.33
N SER A 51 -17.46 7.90 -14.31
CA SER A 51 -18.14 7.30 -15.47
C SER A 51 -19.50 6.71 -15.10
N SER A 52 -20.42 6.69 -16.06
CA SER A 52 -21.70 5.97 -15.94
C SER A 52 -21.56 4.60 -16.60
N VAL A 53 -21.71 3.54 -15.81
CA VAL A 53 -21.50 2.16 -16.27
C VAL A 53 -22.81 1.39 -16.21
N LYS A 54 -23.12 0.64 -17.27
CA LYS A 54 -24.20 -0.35 -17.26
C LYS A 54 -23.60 -1.72 -16.99
N GLN A 55 -24.17 -2.47 -16.06
CA GLN A 55 -23.74 -3.84 -15.80
C GLN A 55 -24.07 -4.72 -17.03
N ALA A 56 -23.19 -5.68 -17.34
CA ALA A 56 -23.26 -6.48 -18.56
C ALA A 56 -24.53 -7.35 -18.65
N GLU A 57 -25.11 -7.72 -17.50
CA GLU A 57 -26.30 -8.57 -17.42
C GLU A 57 -27.45 -7.81 -16.73
N GLY A 58 -28.44 -7.37 -17.52
CA GLY A 58 -29.76 -7.00 -17.00
C GLY A 58 -30.23 -5.57 -17.28
N ASN A 59 -31.52 -5.36 -17.05
CA ASN A 59 -32.24 -4.10 -17.21
C ASN A 59 -32.00 -3.13 -16.03
N HIS A 60 -30.83 -3.22 -15.38
CA HIS A 60 -30.51 -2.42 -14.21
C HIS A 60 -30.18 -0.97 -14.59
N PRO A 61 -30.56 0.02 -13.77
CA PRO A 61 -30.13 1.39 -13.96
C PRO A 61 -28.60 1.49 -14.01
N ALA A 62 -28.09 2.46 -14.77
CA ALA A 62 -26.66 2.72 -14.79
C ALA A 62 -26.18 3.15 -13.39
N VAL A 63 -24.99 2.68 -13.01
CA VAL A 63 -24.32 3.07 -11.77
C VAL A 63 -23.21 4.06 -12.08
N LEU A 64 -22.90 4.93 -11.11
CA LEU A 64 -21.73 5.78 -11.20
C LEU A 64 -20.51 5.03 -10.67
N MET A 65 -19.45 5.00 -11.48
CA MET A 65 -18.16 4.43 -11.12
C MET A 65 -17.14 5.56 -11.00
N CYS A 66 -16.56 5.70 -9.81
CA CYS A 66 -15.44 6.58 -9.53
C CYS A 66 -14.18 5.74 -9.50
N SER A 67 -13.27 5.99 -10.42
CA SER A 67 -11.96 5.33 -10.48
C SER A 67 -10.88 6.33 -10.08
N ALA A 68 -10.04 5.97 -9.11
CA ALA A 68 -8.93 6.79 -8.63
C ALA A 68 -7.62 6.01 -8.79
N TYR A 69 -6.67 6.57 -9.55
CA TYR A 69 -5.39 5.95 -9.90
C TYR A 69 -4.23 6.91 -9.62
N GLU A 70 -2.99 6.45 -9.78
CA GLU A 70 -1.78 7.29 -9.77
C GLU A 70 -1.58 8.07 -8.45
N PHE A 71 -1.98 7.48 -7.32
CA PHE A 71 -1.83 8.12 -6.01
C PHE A 71 -0.88 7.38 -5.11
N TYR A 72 -0.16 8.14 -4.30
CA TYR A 72 0.73 7.63 -3.28
C TYR A 72 0.66 8.54 -2.05
N PRO A 73 0.67 8.02 -0.81
CA PRO A 73 0.73 6.60 -0.43
C PRO A 73 -0.64 5.88 -0.58
N LYS A 74 -0.65 4.56 -0.35
CA LYS A 74 -1.83 3.67 -0.52
C LYS A 74 -3.14 4.15 0.14
N LYS A 75 -3.08 4.94 1.21
CA LYS A 75 -4.29 5.32 1.96
C LYS A 75 -5.04 6.44 1.24
N ILE A 76 -6.27 6.17 0.81
CA ILE A 76 -7.18 7.14 0.21
C ILE A 76 -8.55 7.10 0.90
N LYS A 77 -9.31 8.19 0.80
CA LYS A 77 -10.71 8.25 1.22
C LYS A 77 -11.57 8.81 0.09
N VAL A 78 -12.55 8.03 -0.35
CA VAL A 78 -13.51 8.42 -1.40
C VAL A 78 -14.89 8.52 -0.77
N SER A 79 -15.65 9.57 -1.13
CA SER A 79 -17.01 9.78 -0.65
C SER A 79 -17.91 10.27 -1.76
N TRP A 80 -19.14 9.77 -1.80
CA TRP A 80 -20.18 10.26 -2.71
C TRP A 80 -21.01 11.34 -2.04
N LEU A 81 -21.31 12.40 -2.79
CA LEU A 81 -22.17 13.49 -2.34
C LEU A 81 -23.35 13.61 -3.31
N LYS A 82 -24.55 13.80 -2.75
CA LYS A 82 -25.76 14.19 -3.47
C LYS A 82 -26.24 15.52 -2.89
N ASP A 83 -26.28 16.55 -3.73
CA ASP A 83 -26.66 17.91 -3.32
C ASP A 83 -25.84 18.41 -2.12
N GLY A 84 -24.54 18.10 -2.11
CA GLY A 84 -23.60 18.47 -1.04
C GLY A 84 -23.68 17.61 0.24
N LYS A 85 -24.58 16.63 0.32
CA LYS A 85 -24.72 15.73 1.47
C LYS A 85 -24.09 14.37 1.18
N VAL A 86 -23.33 13.83 2.14
CA VAL A 86 -22.69 12.52 2.02
C VAL A 86 -23.75 11.42 1.89
N VAL A 87 -23.58 10.57 0.89
CA VAL A 87 -24.41 9.37 0.67
C VAL A 87 -23.57 8.14 0.98
N THR A 88 -24.11 7.27 1.84
CA THR A 88 -23.48 6.01 2.22
C THR A 88 -24.32 4.79 1.84
N SER A 89 -25.61 4.99 1.50
CA SER A 89 -26.48 3.93 0.98
C SER A 89 -26.05 3.57 -0.44
N ASP A 90 -26.05 2.28 -0.76
CA ASP A 90 -25.78 1.73 -2.11
C ASP A 90 -24.42 2.14 -2.72
N VAL A 91 -23.44 2.41 -1.85
CA VAL A 91 -22.04 2.64 -2.25
C VAL A 91 -21.23 1.38 -1.97
N THR A 92 -20.51 0.92 -2.98
CA THR A 92 -19.50 -0.14 -2.86
C THR A 92 -18.13 0.39 -3.24
N SER A 93 -17.07 -0.23 -2.72
CA SER A 93 -15.69 0.12 -3.03
C SER A 93 -14.86 -1.14 -3.15
N THR A 94 -13.89 -1.12 -4.06
CA THR A 94 -12.89 -2.18 -4.18
C THR A 94 -11.73 -1.90 -3.24
N MET A 95 -10.95 -2.94 -2.91
CA MET A 95 -9.69 -2.76 -2.19
C MET A 95 -8.69 -1.99 -3.06
N GLU A 96 -7.81 -1.21 -2.45
CA GLU A 96 -6.75 -0.53 -3.17
C GLU A 96 -5.68 -1.53 -3.61
N MET A 97 -5.34 -1.50 -4.90
CA MET A 97 -4.36 -2.37 -5.53
C MET A 97 -3.11 -1.56 -5.88
N ALA A 98 -1.93 -2.13 -5.61
CA ALA A 98 -0.67 -1.54 -6.02
C ALA A 98 -0.39 -1.92 -7.49
N ASP A 99 -0.04 -0.92 -8.28
CA ASP A 99 0.46 -0.98 -9.67
C ASP A 99 1.94 -1.37 -9.72
N GLY A 100 2.74 -0.96 -8.74
CA GLY A 100 4.12 -1.39 -8.54
C GLY A 100 5.19 -0.54 -9.22
N ASP A 101 4.87 0.72 -9.51
CA ASP A 101 5.78 1.74 -10.06
C ASP A 101 6.53 2.56 -8.98
#